data_AF-A0A2N6CP00-F1
#
_entry.id   AF-A0A2N6CP00-F1
#
_cell.length_a   1.000
_cell.length_b   1.000
_cell.length_c   1.000
_cell.angle_alpha   90.00
_cell.angle_beta   90.00
_cell.angle_gamma   90.00
#
_symmetry.space_group_name_H-M   'P 1'
#
loop_
_entity.id
_entity.type
_entity.pdbx_description
1 polymer ?
#
loop_
_entity_poly.entity_id
_entity_poly.type
_entity_poly.pdbx_seq_one_letter_code
_entity_poly.pdbx_strand_id
1 'polypeptide(L)'
;MFTRLKVLIAISFSSAIFLLVALFLLSSNLGRVIRNGLVILGPVVTRTAWSLEDVEISPWGGEGHLTNLRIANPPGYFRENAVDAPLIEVDVEEISYFDDVMVIESFRIADAQIRFEIAGQPRTNLQVLLESLSSAVIEDAGEVEGIDTDKLRSVIIRRFELVNASVIGQSQLAGELRLSVPALVIEDVGAAEGGISTVEAIQRTLGPSLEAARQTMRGFASQRGDEIQRRLQQRIEELEAKSGVESGEN
;
A
#
# COMPACT_ATOMS: atom_id res chain seq x y z
N MET A 1 10.20 54.33 31.06
CA MET A 1 10.88 53.41 30.11
C MET A 1 10.59 51.94 30.44
N PHE A 2 10.73 51.49 31.69
CA PHE A 2 10.53 50.10 32.12
C PHE A 2 9.14 49.48 31.86
N THR A 3 8.05 50.27 31.92
CA THR A 3 6.68 49.76 31.73
C THR A 3 6.39 49.36 30.29
N ARG A 4 6.94 50.11 29.31
CA ARG A 4 6.76 49.80 27.88
C ARG A 4 7.52 48.55 27.45
N LEU A 5 8.70 48.31 28.03
CA LEU A 5 9.49 47.10 27.78
C LEU A 5 8.81 45.83 28.33
N LYS A 6 8.23 45.89 29.53
CA LYS A 6 7.47 44.77 30.13
C LYS A 6 6.23 44.41 29.31
N VAL A 7 5.54 45.40 28.74
CA VAL A 7 4.38 45.20 27.87
C VAL A 7 4.78 44.56 26.53
N LEU A 8 5.88 45.01 25.92
CA LEU A 8 6.39 44.42 24.67
C LEU A 8 6.86 42.97 24.86
N ILE A 9 7.53 42.66 25.98
CA ILE A 9 7.94 41.28 26.31
C ILE A 9 6.72 40.40 26.55
N ALA A 10 5.71 40.89 27.28
CA ALA A 10 4.48 40.13 27.52
C ALA A 10 3.69 39.85 26.23
N ILE A 11 3.61 40.81 25.30
CA ILE A 11 2.98 40.64 23.99
C ILE A 11 3.77 39.64 23.13
N SER A 12 5.10 39.76 23.08
CA SER A 12 5.96 38.83 22.34
C SER A 12 5.86 37.39 22.87
N PHE A 13 5.82 37.23 24.19
CA PHE A 13 5.69 35.92 24.83
C PHE A 13 4.29 35.32 24.62
N SER A 14 3.24 36.13 24.71
CA SER A 14 1.87 35.70 24.41
C SER A 14 1.69 35.32 22.94
N SER A 15 2.33 36.04 22.01
CA SER A 15 2.30 35.71 20.59
C SER A 15 3.06 34.42 20.28
N ALA A 16 4.20 34.18 20.94
CA ALA A 16 4.93 32.91 20.82
C ALA A 16 4.12 31.72 21.36
N ILE A 17 3.44 31.87 22.49
CA ILE A 17 2.53 30.84 23.03
C ILE A 17 1.35 30.60 22.09
N PHE A 18 0.74 31.66 21.54
CA PHE A 18 -0.36 31.52 20.59
C PHE A 18 0.09 30.79 19.32
N LEU A 19 1.29 31.11 18.80
CA LEU A 19 1.89 30.42 17.67
C LEU A 19 2.14 28.95 17.99
N LEU A 20 2.70 28.63 19.16
CA LEU A 20 2.94 27.25 19.60
C LEU A 20 1.64 26.45 19.76
N VAL A 21 0.58 27.06 20.29
CA VAL A 21 -0.76 26.43 20.40
C VAL A 21 -1.38 26.25 19.03
N ALA A 22 -1.28 27.23 18.13
CA ALA A 22 -1.77 27.11 16.76
C ALA A 22 -1.04 26.01 15.98
N LEU A 23 0.29 25.92 16.12
CA LEU A 23 1.11 24.87 15.52
C LEU A 23 0.78 23.48 16.09
N PHE A 24 0.55 23.37 17.40
CA PHE A 24 0.11 22.14 18.06
C PHE A 24 -1.31 21.70 17.60
N LEU A 25 -2.23 22.65 17.42
CA LEU A 25 -3.56 22.36 16.89
C LEU A 25 -3.52 21.97 15.41
N LEU A 26 -2.57 22.53 14.63
CA LEU A 26 -2.34 22.16 13.24
C LEU A 26 -1.77 20.73 13.14
N SER A 27 -0.76 20.40 13.95
CA SER A 27 -0.15 19.06 13.97
C SER A 27 -1.11 17.96 14.39
N SER A 28 -1.98 18.25 15.38
CA SER A 28 -3.00 17.30 15.83
C SER A 28 -4.12 17.04 14.81
N ASN A 29 -4.31 17.94 13.83
CA ASN A 29 -5.26 17.75 12.73
C ASN A 29 -4.64 17.03 11.53
N LEU A 30 -3.35 17.22 11.24
CA LEU A 30 -2.68 16.56 10.10
C LEU A 30 -2.74 15.02 10.21
N GLY A 31 -2.41 14.47 11.38
CA GLY A 31 -2.48 13.01 11.62
C GLY A 31 -3.90 12.47 11.43
N ARG A 32 -4.90 13.25 11.85
CA ARG A 32 -6.31 12.92 11.68
C ARG A 32 -6.76 13.01 10.22
N VAL A 33 -6.29 13.99 9.46
CA VAL A 33 -6.59 14.16 8.03
C VAL A 33 -6.00 13.02 7.21
N ILE A 34 -4.73 12.65 7.44
CA ILE A 34 -4.10 11.51 6.75
C ILE A 34 -4.80 10.20 7.11
N ARG A 35 -5.05 9.97 8.41
CA ARG A 35 -5.80 8.79 8.87
C ARG A 35 -7.17 8.69 8.23
N ASN A 36 -7.91 9.80 8.21
CA ASN A 36 -9.24 9.86 7.62
C ASN A 36 -9.18 9.66 6.11
N GLY A 37 -8.22 10.26 5.39
CA GLY A 37 -8.05 10.05 3.95
C GLY A 37 -7.83 8.58 3.59
N LEU A 38 -6.91 7.89 4.26
CA LEU A 38 -6.61 6.48 3.98
C LEU A 38 -7.69 5.51 4.48
N VAL A 39 -8.18 5.68 5.71
CA VAL A 39 -9.18 4.77 6.30
C VAL A 39 -10.57 4.98 5.71
N ILE A 40 -10.88 6.17 5.18
CA ILE A 40 -12.19 6.44 4.57
C ILE A 40 -12.17 6.16 3.06
N LEU A 41 -11.15 6.60 2.33
CA LEU A 41 -11.11 6.40 0.87
C LEU A 41 -10.61 5.02 0.48
N GLY A 42 -9.66 4.45 1.21
CA GLY A 42 -9.13 3.10 0.94
C GLY A 42 -10.24 2.05 0.75
N PRO A 43 -11.24 1.97 1.66
CA PRO A 43 -12.36 1.06 1.51
C PRO A 43 -13.26 1.30 0.31
N VAL A 44 -13.40 2.56 -0.12
CA VAL A 44 -14.12 2.90 -1.36
C VAL A 44 -13.38 2.30 -2.55
N VAL A 45 -12.05 2.47 -2.60
CA VAL A 45 -11.24 2.03 -3.74
C VAL A 45 -11.12 0.51 -3.81
N THR A 46 -10.91 -0.18 -2.69
CA THR A 46 -10.73 -1.65 -2.69
C THR A 46 -12.03 -2.42 -2.50
N ARG A 47 -13.12 -1.76 -2.09
CA ARG A 47 -14.38 -2.37 -1.63
C ARG A 47 -14.15 -3.38 -0.49
N THR A 48 -13.15 -3.14 0.34
CA THR A 48 -12.82 -3.94 1.53
C THR A 48 -12.45 -3.02 2.69
N ALA A 49 -12.63 -3.46 3.94
CA ALA A 49 -12.32 -2.60 5.07
C ALA A 49 -10.81 -2.31 5.16
N TRP A 50 -10.45 -1.10 5.55
CA TRP A 50 -9.09 -0.72 5.90
C TRP A 50 -9.07 -0.37 7.38
N SER A 51 -8.01 -0.74 8.08
CA SER A 51 -7.77 -0.32 9.46
C SER A 51 -6.34 0.17 9.60
N LEU A 52 -6.16 1.16 10.45
CA LEU A 52 -4.87 1.75 10.74
C LEU A 52 -4.77 1.98 12.25
N GLU A 53 -3.70 1.46 12.84
CA GLU A 53 -3.51 1.48 14.29
C GLU A 53 -3.15 2.88 14.75
N ASP A 54 -2.13 3.48 14.15
CA ASP A 54 -1.65 4.79 14.54
C ASP A 54 -1.11 5.63 13.37
N VAL A 55 -1.12 6.94 13.56
CA VAL A 55 -0.54 7.94 12.64
C VAL A 55 0.21 8.98 13.45
N GLU A 56 1.54 8.97 13.32
CA GLU A 56 2.42 9.97 13.88
C GLU A 56 2.90 10.89 12.76
N ILE A 57 2.83 12.21 12.95
CA ILE A 57 3.37 13.18 11.99
C ILE A 57 4.18 14.22 12.75
N SER A 58 5.41 14.43 12.29
CA SER A 58 6.29 15.49 12.73
C SER A 58 5.71 16.84 12.29
N PRO A 59 5.35 17.73 13.23
CA PRO A 59 4.79 19.05 12.89
C PRO A 59 5.74 19.96 12.11
N TRP A 60 7.03 19.67 12.15
CA TRP A 60 8.11 20.60 11.79
C TRP A 60 9.05 20.05 10.71
N GLY A 61 8.84 18.81 10.25
CA GLY A 61 9.80 18.15 9.36
C GLY A 61 9.17 17.38 8.20
N GLY A 62 7.86 17.45 7.99
CA GLY A 62 7.20 16.74 6.88
C GLY A 62 7.01 15.23 7.10
N GLU A 63 7.89 14.63 7.89
CA GLU A 63 7.96 13.21 8.22
C GLU A 63 6.71 12.70 8.96
N GLY A 64 6.20 11.55 8.56
CA GLY A 64 5.10 10.86 9.22
C GLY A 64 5.21 9.34 9.12
N HIS A 65 4.75 8.66 10.16
CA HIS A 65 4.72 7.21 10.26
C HIS A 65 3.29 6.72 10.43
N LEU A 66 2.89 5.77 9.61
CA LEU A 66 1.61 5.08 9.74
C LEU A 66 1.89 3.64 10.15
N THR A 67 1.30 3.24 11.26
CA THR A 67 1.58 1.96 11.90
C THR A 67 0.44 0.98 11.68
N ASN A 68 0.80 -0.24 11.25
CA ASN A 68 -0.11 -1.36 11.07
C ASN A 68 -1.34 -1.03 10.20
N LEU A 69 -1.10 -0.57 8.97
CA LEU A 69 -2.16 -0.51 7.97
C LEU A 69 -2.56 -1.94 7.60
N ARG A 70 -3.85 -2.27 7.67
CA ARG A 70 -4.40 -3.56 7.28
C ARG A 70 -5.52 -3.37 6.29
N ILE A 71 -5.47 -4.10 5.18
CA ILE A 71 -6.52 -4.16 4.17
C ILE A 71 -7.19 -5.53 4.29
N ALA A 72 -8.47 -5.53 4.62
CA ALA A 72 -9.26 -6.75 4.73
C ALA A 72 -9.32 -7.48 3.39
N ASN A 73 -9.44 -8.79 3.48
CA ASN A 73 -9.69 -9.64 2.33
C ASN A 73 -11.09 -9.38 1.77
N PRO A 74 -11.32 -9.49 0.45
CA PRO A 74 -12.66 -9.48 -0.09
C PRO A 74 -13.51 -10.60 0.52
N PRO A 75 -14.85 -10.49 0.48
CA PRO A 75 -15.74 -11.54 0.96
C PRO A 75 -15.47 -12.89 0.25
N GLY A 76 -15.47 -13.97 1.03
CA GLY A 76 -15.35 -15.34 0.51
C GLY A 76 -13.91 -15.88 0.40
N TYR A 77 -12.93 -15.20 1.00
CA TYR A 77 -11.56 -15.69 1.19
C TYR A 77 -11.31 -16.03 2.67
N PHE A 78 -10.24 -16.78 2.95
CA PHE A 78 -10.04 -17.47 4.22
C PHE A 78 -9.41 -16.60 5.32
N ARG A 79 -8.42 -15.77 4.99
CA ARG A 79 -7.76 -14.90 5.98
C ARG A 79 -8.50 -13.58 6.12
N GLU A 80 -8.39 -12.99 7.30
CA GLU A 80 -8.99 -11.70 7.63
C GLU A 80 -8.44 -10.57 6.73
N ASN A 81 -7.10 -10.49 6.59
CA ASN A 81 -6.44 -9.43 5.82
C ASN A 81 -5.79 -9.96 4.55
N ALA A 82 -5.97 -9.24 3.45
CA ALA A 82 -5.21 -9.44 2.21
C ALA A 82 -3.85 -8.74 2.25
N VAL A 83 -3.74 -7.61 2.94
CA VAL A 83 -2.48 -6.86 3.09
C VAL A 83 -2.30 -6.45 4.53
N ASP A 84 -1.13 -6.70 5.11
CA ASP A 84 -0.66 -6.03 6.31
C ASP A 84 0.62 -5.26 5.97
N ALA A 85 0.63 -3.96 6.26
CA ALA A 85 1.78 -3.08 6.12
C ALA A 85 2.15 -2.56 7.52
N PRO A 86 3.18 -3.15 8.17
CA PRO A 86 3.53 -2.82 9.56
C PRO A 86 3.94 -1.37 9.76
N LEU A 87 4.66 -0.81 8.79
CA LEU A 87 5.15 0.56 8.81
C LEU A 87 5.09 1.16 7.41
N ILE A 88 4.53 2.37 7.35
CA ILE A 88 4.61 3.25 6.19
C ILE A 88 5.27 4.54 6.65
N GLU A 89 6.32 4.93 5.96
CA GLU A 89 7.06 6.17 6.18
C GLU A 89 6.68 7.13 5.05
N VAL A 90 6.29 8.35 5.42
CA VAL A 90 5.89 9.39 4.48
C VAL A 90 6.67 10.64 4.80
N ASP A 91 7.14 11.35 3.78
CA ASP A 91 7.71 12.68 3.89
C ASP A 91 6.92 13.62 3.00
N VAL A 92 6.38 14.68 3.57
CA VAL A 92 5.53 15.65 2.88
C VAL A 92 6.21 17.02 2.87
N GLU A 93 6.23 17.67 1.71
CA GLU A 93 6.81 19.00 1.58
C GLU A 93 6.04 20.00 2.47
N GLU A 94 6.73 20.60 3.44
CA GLU A 94 6.14 21.40 4.53
C GLU A 94 5.26 22.57 4.05
N ILE A 95 5.59 23.17 2.91
CA ILE A 95 4.84 24.32 2.38
C ILE A 95 3.57 23.85 1.67
N SER A 96 3.61 22.67 1.03
CA SER A 96 2.47 22.09 0.29
C SER A 96 1.26 21.77 1.19
N TYR A 97 1.44 21.73 2.51
CA TYR A 97 0.34 21.61 3.48
C TYR A 97 -0.67 22.75 3.43
N PHE A 98 -0.35 23.89 2.82
CA PHE A 98 -1.28 25.01 2.69
C PHE A 98 -1.85 25.18 1.29
N ASP A 99 -1.36 24.37 0.34
CA ASP A 99 -1.73 24.46 -1.06
C ASP A 99 -2.84 23.46 -1.42
N ASP A 100 -3.45 23.68 -2.58
CA ASP A 100 -4.47 22.81 -3.16
C ASP A 100 -3.89 21.44 -3.59
N VAL A 101 -2.57 21.37 -3.78
CA VAL A 101 -1.81 20.18 -4.14
C VAL A 101 -0.84 19.84 -3.01
N MET A 102 -1.02 18.67 -2.41
CA MET A 102 -0.09 18.11 -1.43
C MET A 102 1.06 17.39 -2.14
N VAL A 103 2.30 17.74 -1.83
CA VAL A 103 3.49 17.11 -2.41
C VAL A 103 4.10 16.16 -1.38
N ILE A 104 4.11 14.87 -1.71
CA ILE A 104 4.74 13.81 -0.93
C ILE A 104 6.11 13.54 -1.54
N GLU A 105 7.16 13.97 -0.87
CA GLU A 105 8.56 13.78 -1.30
C GLU A 105 8.95 12.30 -1.27
N SER A 106 8.51 11.57 -0.24
CA SER A 106 8.70 10.11 -0.20
C SER A 106 7.51 9.40 0.43
N PHE A 107 7.15 8.26 -0.14
CA PHE A 107 6.13 7.35 0.39
C PHE A 107 6.69 5.94 0.34
N ARG A 108 7.02 5.37 1.49
CA ARG A 108 7.73 4.11 1.59
C ARG A 108 6.94 3.11 2.43
N ILE A 109 6.68 1.94 1.86
CA ILE A 109 6.09 0.80 2.55
C ILE A 109 7.18 -0.26 2.71
N ALA A 110 7.48 -0.61 3.97
CA ALA A 110 8.44 -1.66 4.30
C ALA A 110 7.74 -2.91 4.83
N ASP A 111 8.30 -4.08 4.52
CA ASP A 111 7.95 -5.37 5.13
C ASP A 111 6.46 -5.74 4.99
N ALA A 112 5.81 -5.26 3.93
CA ALA A 112 4.42 -5.58 3.65
C ALA A 112 4.23 -7.08 3.44
N GLN A 113 3.17 -7.63 4.03
CA GLN A 113 2.76 -9.03 3.87
C GLN A 113 1.47 -9.08 3.07
N ILE A 114 1.55 -9.56 1.83
CA ILE A 114 0.44 -9.65 0.90
C ILE A 114 0.00 -11.11 0.81
N ARG A 115 -1.26 -11.40 1.12
CA ARG A 115 -1.81 -12.76 1.09
C ARG A 115 -2.45 -13.03 -0.26
N PHE A 116 -2.02 -14.12 -0.90
CA PHE A 116 -2.56 -14.61 -2.16
C PHE A 116 -3.39 -15.87 -1.89
N GLU A 117 -4.67 -15.81 -2.21
CA GLU A 117 -5.63 -16.88 -1.91
C GLU A 117 -6.43 -17.32 -3.13
N ILE A 118 -6.61 -18.64 -3.21
CA ILE A 118 -7.52 -19.31 -4.14
C ILE A 118 -8.56 -20.03 -3.28
N ALA A 119 -9.72 -19.41 -3.10
CA ALA A 119 -10.77 -19.90 -2.18
C ALA A 119 -11.90 -20.63 -2.91
N GLY A 120 -11.56 -21.49 -3.89
CA GLY A 120 -12.56 -22.19 -4.72
C GLY A 120 -13.37 -21.28 -5.64
N GLN A 121 -12.98 -20.00 -5.76
CA GLN A 121 -13.55 -19.04 -6.69
C GLN A 121 -12.75 -18.99 -8.01
N PRO A 122 -13.35 -18.55 -9.14
CA PRO A 122 -12.64 -18.39 -10.40
C PRO A 122 -11.51 -17.35 -10.36
N ARG A 123 -11.65 -16.37 -9.46
CA ARG A 123 -10.68 -15.31 -9.22
C ARG A 123 -9.96 -15.54 -7.89
N THR A 124 -8.74 -15.06 -7.83
CA THR A 124 -7.97 -14.93 -6.58
C THR A 124 -8.34 -13.65 -5.86
N ASN A 125 -8.05 -13.56 -4.56
CA ASN A 125 -8.36 -12.36 -3.80
C ASN A 125 -7.67 -11.12 -4.37
N LEU A 126 -6.41 -11.25 -4.80
CA LEU A 126 -5.67 -10.14 -5.41
C LEU A 126 -6.28 -9.70 -6.74
N GLN A 127 -6.85 -10.62 -7.53
CA GLN A 127 -7.58 -10.23 -8.75
C GLN A 127 -8.84 -9.44 -8.42
N VAL A 128 -9.60 -9.87 -7.41
CA VAL A 128 -10.80 -9.11 -6.97
C VAL A 128 -10.42 -7.72 -6.47
N LEU A 129 -9.34 -7.60 -5.69
CA LEU A 129 -8.84 -6.30 -5.23
C LEU A 129 -8.38 -5.41 -6.39
N LEU A 130 -7.63 -5.95 -7.35
CA LEU A 130 -7.18 -5.22 -8.54
C LEU A 130 -8.35 -4.73 -9.41
N GLU A 131 -9.42 -5.51 -9.52
CA GLU A 131 -10.62 -5.12 -10.26
C GLU A 131 -11.47 -4.07 -9.51
N SER A 132 -11.57 -4.18 -8.19
CA SER A 132 -12.16 -3.09 -7.38
C SER A 132 -11.38 -1.80 -7.56
N LEU A 133 -10.05 -1.87 -7.43
CA LEU A 133 -9.15 -0.73 -7.61
C LEU A 133 -9.34 -0.07 -8.96
N SER A 134 -9.34 -0.82 -10.06
CA SER A 134 -9.44 -0.26 -11.42
C SER A 134 -10.82 0.27 -11.77
N SER A 135 -11.87 -0.14 -11.04
CA SER A 135 -13.24 0.32 -11.26
C SER A 135 -13.67 1.44 -10.32
N ALA A 136 -12.85 1.80 -9.34
CA ALA A 136 -13.14 2.87 -8.41
C ALA A 136 -13.07 4.23 -9.11
N VAL A 137 -14.05 5.08 -8.84
CA VAL A 137 -14.12 6.46 -9.32
C VAL A 137 -14.26 7.42 -8.14
N ILE A 138 -13.98 8.71 -8.35
CA ILE A 138 -14.00 9.68 -7.26
C ILE A 138 -15.42 9.94 -6.73
N GLU A 139 -16.42 9.75 -7.57
CA GLU A 139 -17.83 9.85 -7.21
C GLU A 139 -18.22 8.85 -6.13
N ASP A 140 -17.63 7.65 -6.13
CA ASP A 140 -17.87 6.64 -5.08
C ASP A 140 -17.44 7.16 -3.69
N ALA A 141 -16.47 8.08 -3.64
CA ALA A 141 -16.05 8.71 -2.39
C ALA A 141 -17.01 9.81 -1.92
N GLY A 142 -17.76 10.44 -2.83
CA GLY A 142 -18.75 11.47 -2.52
C GLY A 142 -20.02 10.91 -1.87
N GLU A 143 -20.24 9.60 -1.95
CA GLU A 143 -21.34 8.92 -1.27
C GLU A 143 -21.05 8.65 0.22
N VAL A 144 -19.80 8.85 0.68
CA VAL A 144 -19.42 8.61 2.07
C VAL A 144 -19.78 9.82 2.95
N GLU A 145 -20.61 9.58 3.97
CA GLU A 145 -21.07 10.62 4.89
C GLU A 145 -19.88 11.33 5.58
N GLY A 146 -19.85 12.66 5.48
CA GLY A 146 -18.81 13.50 6.08
C GLY A 146 -17.55 13.68 5.22
N ILE A 147 -17.50 13.10 4.01
CA ILE A 147 -16.49 13.42 2.99
C ILE A 147 -17.04 14.51 2.07
N ASP A 148 -16.31 15.61 1.99
CA ASP A 148 -16.50 16.62 0.96
C ASP A 148 -15.40 16.40 -0.08
N THR A 149 -15.77 15.75 -1.19
CA THR A 149 -14.81 15.40 -2.26
C THR A 149 -14.16 16.62 -2.88
N ASP A 150 -14.84 17.77 -2.86
CA ASP A 150 -14.32 19.04 -3.39
C ASP A 150 -13.21 19.62 -2.48
N LYS A 151 -13.11 19.11 -1.23
CA LYS A 151 -12.04 19.44 -0.28
C LYS A 151 -10.94 18.39 -0.22
N LEU A 152 -11.06 17.29 -0.96
CA LEU A 152 -9.96 16.34 -1.12
C LEU A 152 -8.90 17.00 -1.99
N ARG A 153 -7.71 17.19 -1.41
CA ARG A 153 -6.60 17.82 -2.12
C ARG A 153 -6.07 16.89 -3.18
N SER A 154 -5.55 17.50 -4.24
CA SER A 154 -4.74 16.77 -5.22
C SER A 154 -3.41 16.38 -4.58
N VAL A 155 -2.80 15.32 -5.07
CA VAL A 155 -1.55 14.77 -4.54
C VAL A 155 -0.55 14.57 -5.67
N ILE A 156 0.71 14.88 -5.38
CA ILE A 156 1.87 14.45 -6.15
C ILE A 156 2.72 13.59 -5.23
N ILE A 157 3.15 12.41 -5.69
CA ILE A 157 4.13 11.59 -4.96
C ILE A 157 5.41 11.56 -5.78
N ARG A 158 6.44 12.24 -5.31
CA ARG A 158 7.75 12.28 -5.95
C ARG A 158 8.37 10.90 -6.02
N ARG A 159 8.27 10.14 -4.93
CA ARG A 159 8.85 8.81 -4.86
C ARG A 159 8.04 7.85 -4.02
N PHE A 160 7.47 6.84 -4.65
CA PHE A 160 6.84 5.70 -4.00
C PHE A 160 7.79 4.50 -3.98
N GLU A 161 7.91 3.83 -2.82
CA GLU A 161 8.68 2.61 -2.65
C GLU A 161 7.89 1.52 -1.94
N LEU A 162 7.96 0.30 -2.47
CA LEU A 162 7.63 -0.92 -1.75
C LEU A 162 8.90 -1.77 -1.62
N VAL A 163 9.35 -1.99 -0.40
CA VAL A 163 10.60 -2.71 -0.10
C VAL A 163 10.39 -3.82 0.91
N ASN A 164 11.20 -4.87 0.80
CA ASN A 164 11.14 -6.06 1.67
C ASN A 164 9.74 -6.72 1.75
N ALA A 165 8.87 -6.45 0.78
CA ALA A 165 7.54 -7.03 0.76
C ALA A 165 7.61 -8.54 0.50
N SER A 166 6.64 -9.26 1.03
CA SER A 166 6.48 -10.68 0.82
C SER A 166 5.05 -11.01 0.39
N VAL A 167 4.93 -12.00 -0.49
CA VAL A 167 3.66 -12.60 -0.86
C VAL A 167 3.55 -13.98 -0.23
N ILE A 168 2.43 -14.23 0.43
CA ILE A 168 2.16 -15.42 1.22
C ILE A 168 0.97 -16.15 0.60
N GLY A 169 1.16 -17.39 0.18
CA GLY A 169 0.07 -18.25 -0.27
C GLY A 169 0.04 -19.58 0.46
N GLN A 170 -1.01 -20.36 0.20
CA GLN A 170 -1.08 -21.74 0.66
C GLN A 170 -0.69 -22.72 -0.46
N SER A 171 0.15 -23.67 -0.12
CA SER A 171 0.55 -24.80 -0.95
C SER A 171 0.08 -26.09 -0.28
N GLN A 172 -0.59 -26.96 -1.04
CA GLN A 172 -0.98 -28.30 -0.55
C GLN A 172 0.23 -29.17 -0.19
N LEU A 173 1.40 -28.89 -0.79
CA LEU A 173 2.62 -29.68 -0.60
C LEU A 173 3.52 -29.13 0.52
N ALA A 174 3.52 -27.82 0.75
CA ALA A 174 4.50 -27.15 1.61
C ALA A 174 3.86 -26.37 2.77
N GLY A 175 2.53 -26.37 2.90
CA GLY A 175 1.83 -25.50 3.84
C GLY A 175 1.91 -24.04 3.40
N GLU A 176 2.27 -23.14 4.33
CA GLU A 176 2.46 -21.73 4.00
C GLU A 176 3.71 -21.54 3.13
N LEU A 177 3.54 -20.87 1.99
CA LEU A 177 4.61 -20.47 1.09
C LEU A 177 4.77 -18.96 1.19
N ARG A 178 5.98 -18.50 1.54
CA ARG A 178 6.35 -17.08 1.57
C ARG A 178 7.42 -16.81 0.52
N LEU A 179 7.17 -15.85 -0.37
CA LEU A 179 8.10 -15.42 -1.41
C LEU A 179 8.39 -13.92 -1.26
N SER A 180 9.63 -13.50 -1.47
CA SER A 180 9.95 -12.07 -1.57
C SER A 180 9.38 -11.48 -2.85
N VAL A 181 8.68 -10.35 -2.72
CA VAL A 181 8.24 -9.52 -3.83
C VAL A 181 9.41 -8.61 -4.22
N PRO A 182 9.74 -8.47 -5.52
CA PRO A 182 10.76 -7.53 -5.96
C PRO A 182 10.45 -6.12 -5.48
N ALA A 183 11.50 -5.35 -5.12
CA ALA A 183 11.33 -3.95 -4.77
C ALA A 183 10.69 -3.19 -5.94
N LEU A 184 9.74 -2.32 -5.62
CA LEU A 184 9.03 -1.50 -6.59
C LEU A 184 9.30 -0.04 -6.25
N VAL A 185 9.72 0.72 -7.25
CA VAL A 185 9.94 2.16 -7.16
C VAL A 185 9.14 2.83 -8.27
N ILE A 186 8.34 3.83 -7.92
CA ILE A 186 7.56 4.63 -8.86
C ILE A 186 7.88 6.09 -8.57
N GLU A 187 8.40 6.79 -9.57
CA GLU A 187 8.77 8.20 -9.46
C GLU A 187 7.67 9.09 -10.06
N ASP A 188 7.50 10.28 -9.50
CA ASP A 188 6.68 11.38 -10.01
C ASP A 188 5.21 11.00 -10.31
N VAL A 189 4.56 10.27 -9.39
CA VAL A 189 3.13 9.93 -9.48
C VAL A 189 2.29 11.22 -9.43
N GLY A 190 1.57 11.49 -10.52
CA GLY A 190 0.67 12.65 -10.63
C GLY A 190 1.37 13.97 -10.97
N ALA A 191 2.70 13.99 -11.10
CA ALA A 191 3.44 15.22 -11.35
C ALA A 191 3.17 15.81 -12.74
N ALA A 192 3.00 14.96 -13.75
CA ALA A 192 2.73 15.39 -15.13
C ALA A 192 1.36 16.08 -15.27
N GLU A 193 0.41 15.70 -14.43
CA GLU A 193 -0.94 16.24 -14.35
C GLU A 193 -1.03 17.50 -13.48
N GLY A 194 0.06 17.86 -12.78
CA GLY A 194 0.06 18.94 -11.79
C GLY A 194 -0.64 18.57 -10.47
N GLY A 195 -0.82 17.28 -10.22
CA GLY A 195 -1.58 16.72 -9.11
C GLY A 195 -2.71 15.82 -9.60
N ILE A 196 -2.92 14.71 -8.90
CA ILE A 196 -4.03 13.76 -9.16
C ILE A 196 -4.87 13.58 -7.90
N SER A 197 -6.05 12.98 -8.04
CA SER A 197 -6.87 12.68 -6.87
C SER A 197 -6.24 11.63 -5.96
N THR A 198 -6.62 11.61 -4.67
CA THR A 198 -6.20 10.55 -3.74
C THR A 198 -6.61 9.15 -4.19
N VAL A 199 -7.79 9.00 -4.81
CA VAL A 199 -8.24 7.72 -5.37
C VAL A 199 -7.28 7.24 -6.46
N GLU A 200 -6.91 8.13 -7.36
CA GLU A 200 -5.98 7.82 -8.44
C GLU A 200 -4.56 7.55 -7.92
N ALA A 201 -4.11 8.27 -6.90
CA ALA A 201 -2.85 7.99 -6.22
C ALA A 201 -2.83 6.59 -5.59
N ILE A 202 -3.92 6.15 -4.95
CA ILE A 202 -4.07 4.77 -4.43
C ILE A 202 -4.01 3.77 -5.58
N GLN A 203 -4.72 4.00 -6.67
CA GLN A 203 -4.70 3.10 -7.84
C GLN A 203 -3.29 2.96 -8.43
N ARG A 204 -2.59 4.08 -8.62
CA ARG A 204 -1.25 4.13 -9.24
C ARG A 204 -0.13 3.59 -8.33
N THR A 205 -0.37 3.42 -7.03
CA THR A 205 0.61 2.87 -6.08
C THR A 205 0.27 1.45 -5.62
N LEU A 206 -0.95 1.23 -5.11
CA LEU A 206 -1.40 -0.08 -4.63
C LEU A 206 -1.61 -1.08 -5.78
N GLY A 207 -2.10 -0.64 -6.94
CA GLY A 207 -2.31 -1.51 -8.10
C GLY A 207 -1.03 -2.23 -8.55
N PRO A 208 0.05 -1.50 -8.89
CA PRO A 208 1.35 -2.12 -9.21
C PRO A 208 1.91 -2.99 -8.09
N SER A 209 1.69 -2.62 -6.82
CA SER A 209 2.14 -3.39 -5.65
C SER A 209 1.46 -4.77 -5.57
N LEU A 210 0.13 -4.81 -5.73
CA LEU A 210 -0.64 -6.06 -5.76
C LEU A 210 -0.31 -6.90 -7.00
N GLU A 211 -0.08 -6.25 -8.15
CA GLU A 211 0.33 -6.92 -9.38
C GLU A 211 1.71 -7.57 -9.23
N ALA A 212 2.69 -6.89 -8.63
CA ALA A 212 4.01 -7.45 -8.36
C ALA A 212 3.93 -8.71 -7.48
N ALA A 213 3.11 -8.68 -6.43
CA ALA A 213 2.86 -9.86 -5.59
C ALA A 213 2.20 -11.00 -6.37
N ARG A 214 1.19 -10.68 -7.19
CA ARG A 214 0.47 -11.65 -8.03
C ARG A 214 1.39 -12.30 -9.08
N GLN A 215 2.26 -11.51 -9.71
CA GLN A 215 3.26 -12.00 -10.67
C GLN A 215 4.31 -12.87 -10.00
N THR A 216 4.76 -12.50 -8.79
CA THR A 216 5.69 -13.32 -7.99
C THR A 216 5.12 -14.72 -7.74
N MET A 217 3.86 -14.81 -7.31
CA MET A 217 3.19 -16.11 -7.10
C MET A 217 3.00 -16.90 -8.41
N ARG A 218 2.60 -16.23 -9.49
CA ARG A 218 2.43 -16.87 -10.80
C ARG A 218 3.75 -17.40 -11.36
N GLY A 219 4.81 -16.60 -11.31
CA GLY A 219 6.14 -17.00 -11.77
C GLY A 219 6.65 -18.22 -11.03
N PHE A 220 6.47 -18.25 -9.71
CA PHE A 220 6.81 -19.41 -8.89
C PHE A 220 6.00 -20.67 -9.26
N ALA A 221 4.69 -20.53 -9.45
CA ALA A 221 3.83 -21.64 -9.84
C ALA A 221 4.23 -22.21 -11.21
N SER A 222 4.49 -21.34 -12.20
CA SER A 222 4.96 -21.74 -13.53
C SER A 222 6.30 -22.47 -13.48
N GLN A 223 7.28 -21.94 -12.74
CA GLN A 223 8.59 -22.58 -12.59
C GLN A 223 8.49 -23.98 -11.98
N ARG A 224 7.63 -24.17 -10.98
CA ARG A 224 7.38 -25.49 -10.39
C ARG A 224 6.65 -26.43 -11.33
N GLY A 225 5.68 -25.95 -12.09
CA GLY A 225 5.00 -26.73 -13.12
C GLY A 225 5.97 -27.28 -14.16
N ASP A 226 6.84 -26.40 -14.69
CA ASP A 226 7.87 -26.76 -15.66
C ASP A 226 8.87 -27.79 -15.09
N GLU A 227 9.28 -27.62 -13.83
CA GLU A 227 10.19 -28.55 -13.16
C GLU A 227 9.56 -29.94 -13.01
N ILE A 228 8.29 -30.02 -12.59
CA ILE A 228 7.56 -31.29 -12.48
C ILE A 228 7.45 -31.97 -13.84
N GLN A 229 7.10 -31.22 -14.89
CA GLN A 229 6.97 -31.77 -16.24
C GLN A 229 8.31 -32.32 -16.76
N ARG A 230 9.42 -31.59 -16.54
CA ARG A 230 10.76 -32.09 -16.90
C ARG A 230 11.12 -33.37 -16.16
N ARG A 231 10.85 -33.46 -14.86
CA ARG A 231 11.11 -34.67 -14.06
C ARG A 231 10.27 -35.86 -14.51
N LEU A 232 9.02 -35.64 -14.91
CA LEU A 232 8.16 -36.69 -15.47
C LEU A 232 8.70 -37.19 -16.81
N GLN A 233 9.09 -36.28 -17.70
CA GLN A 233 9.66 -36.63 -19.01
C GLN A 233 10.94 -37.46 -18.88
N GLN A 234 11.86 -37.04 -17.99
CA GLN A 234 13.09 -37.79 -17.72
C GLN A 234 12.82 -39.20 -17.19
N ARG A 235 11.83 -39.38 -16.31
CA ARG A 235 11.46 -40.70 -15.81
C ARG A 235 10.87 -41.59 -16.89
N ILE A 236 10.06 -41.04 -17.80
CA ILE A 236 9.52 -41.80 -18.93
C ILE A 236 10.66 -42.28 -19.83
N GLU A 237 11.58 -41.38 -20.20
CA GLU A 237 12.76 -41.72 -21.02
C GLU A 237 13.66 -42.78 -20.35
N GLU A 238 13.88 -42.68 -19.03
CA GLU A 238 14.63 -43.69 -18.27
C GLU A 238 13.95 -45.06 -18.26
N LEU A 239 12.60 -45.09 -18.15
CA LEU A 239 11.83 -46.33 -18.17
C LEU A 239 11.80 -46.97 -19.56
N GLU A 240 11.71 -46.16 -20.63
CA GLU A 240 11.82 -46.62 -22.01
C GLU A 240 13.21 -47.19 -22.29
N ALA A 241 14.27 -46.50 -21.85
CA ALA A 241 15.64 -46.98 -22.00
C ALA A 241 15.88 -48.32 -21.27
N LYS A 242 15.32 -48.51 -20.07
CA LYS A 242 15.45 -49.77 -19.31
C LYS A 242 14.65 -50.92 -19.92
N SER A 243 13.43 -50.66 -20.40
CA SER A 243 12.59 -51.69 -21.04
C SER A 243 13.08 -52.09 -22.45
N GLY A 244 13.73 -51.17 -23.17
CA GLY A 244 14.40 -51.47 -24.44
C GLY A 244 15.64 -52.36 -24.30
N VAL A 245 16.31 -52.36 -23.14
CA VAL A 245 17.49 -53.22 -22.88
C VAL A 245 17.08 -54.66 -22.53
N GLU A 246 15.97 -54.88 -21.83
CA GLU A 246 15.50 -56.22 -21.45
C GLU A 246 14.87 -57.02 -22.62
N SER A 247 14.48 -56.36 -23.72
CA SER A 247 13.86 -57.04 -24.88
C SER A 247 14.85 -57.52 -25.95
N GLY A 248 16.13 -57.17 -25.83
CA GLY A 248 17.20 -57.54 -26.77
C GLY A 248 18.02 -58.78 -26.41
N GLU A 249 17.74 -59.45 -25.28
CA GLU A 249 18.55 -60.56 -24.74
C GLU A 249 17.92 -61.97 -24.87
N ASN A 250 16.86 -62.15 -25.68
CA ASN A 250 16.30 -63.49 -25.99
C ASN A 250 16.70 -64.01 -27.38
#